data_AF-A0A9P9DFC6-F1
#
_entry.id   AF-A0A9P9DFC6-F1
#
_cell.length_a   1.000
_cell.length_b   1.000
_cell.length_c   1.000
_cell.angle_alpha   90.00
_cell.angle_beta   90.00
_cell.angle_gamma   90.00
#
_symmetry.space_group_name_H-M   'P 1'
#
loop_
_entity.id
_entity.type
_entity.pdbx_description
1 polymer ?
#
loop_
_entity_poly.entity_id
_entity_poly.type
_entity_poly.pdbx_seq_one_letter_code
_entity_poly.pdbx_strand_id
1 'polypeptide(L)'
;LINSTESLWKVLQNAIKDPQAGPVIMVLDALDECAESEFADLMRNVESQFCSDHLGHGKLKYLLTCRPYDQIVSKFRGLLDAFPNIRIPGEEESETISQEVNHVIMRRINQLSMKKRLSPQIKSYLEKRLQETTHRTYLWAYLVFDYLEKEDFKKTLKGVESTIATLPRSINEAYEQILNKTKEDPMVRKALSIILAASRP
;
A
#
# COMPACT_ATOMS: atom_id res chain seq x y z
N LEU A 1 -0.17 -25.71 22.89
CA LEU A 1 -1.60 -26.00 22.64
C LEU A 1 -2.19 -24.69 22.09
N ILE A 2 -1.91 -24.27 20.86
CA ILE A 2 -2.48 -24.71 19.58
C ILE A 2 -1.40 -24.49 18.50
N ASN A 3 -0.68 -25.55 18.07
CA ASN A 3 0.41 -25.43 17.08
C ASN A 3 0.12 -26.27 15.82
N SER A 4 -1.15 -26.33 15.39
CA SER A 4 -1.47 -26.97 14.11
C SER A 4 -2.37 -26.05 13.30
N THR A 5 -1.86 -25.57 12.17
CA THR A 5 -2.58 -24.81 11.14
C THR A 5 -3.91 -25.47 10.79
N GLU A 6 -3.94 -26.80 10.77
CA GLU A 6 -5.15 -27.59 10.50
C GLU A 6 -6.23 -27.38 11.58
N SER A 7 -5.84 -27.27 12.85
CA SER A 7 -6.79 -27.04 13.94
C SER A 7 -7.39 -25.64 13.87
N LEU A 8 -6.58 -24.62 13.57
CA LEU A 8 -7.05 -23.25 13.38
C LEU A 8 -7.96 -23.14 12.16
N TRP A 9 -7.62 -23.84 11.07
CA TRP A 9 -8.46 -23.87 9.87
C TRP A 9 -9.83 -24.52 10.14
N LYS A 10 -9.87 -25.63 10.90
CA LYS A 10 -11.13 -26.26 11.33
C LYS A 10 -11.98 -25.32 12.17
N VAL A 11 -11.38 -24.56 13.09
CA VAL A 11 -12.11 -23.57 13.90
C VAL A 11 -12.70 -22.48 12.99
N LEU A 12 -11.93 -21.95 12.04
CA LEU A 12 -12.40 -20.98 11.07
C LEU A 12 -13.57 -21.54 10.23
N GLN A 13 -13.44 -22.77 9.73
CA GLN A 13 -14.51 -23.43 8.98
C GLN A 13 -15.79 -23.59 9.80
N ASN A 14 -15.68 -23.98 11.07
CA ASN A 14 -16.84 -24.10 11.96
C ASN A 14 -17.50 -22.74 12.21
N ALA A 15 -16.71 -21.68 12.41
CA ALA A 15 -17.22 -20.32 12.59
C ALA A 15 -17.98 -19.81 11.35
N ILE A 16 -17.48 -20.12 10.15
CA ILE A 16 -18.13 -19.73 8.88
C ILE A 16 -19.45 -20.50 8.66
N LYS A 17 -19.54 -21.74 9.17
CA LYS A 17 -20.74 -22.57 9.07
C LYS A 17 -21.83 -22.19 10.07
N ASP A 18 -21.52 -21.36 11.08
CA ASP A 18 -22.50 -20.91 12.05
C ASP A 18 -23.60 -20.09 11.35
N PRO A 19 -24.88 -20.49 11.44
CA PRO A 19 -25.98 -19.73 10.87
C PRO A 19 -26.05 -18.27 11.36
N GLN A 20 -25.56 -17.99 12.57
CA GLN A 20 -25.53 -16.66 13.18
C GLN A 20 -24.42 -15.76 12.61
N ALA A 21 -23.40 -16.33 11.97
CA ALA A 21 -22.29 -15.54 11.40
C ALA A 21 -22.72 -14.71 10.18
N GLY A 22 -23.80 -15.11 9.50
CA GLY A 22 -24.25 -14.44 8.27
C GLY A 22 -23.22 -14.55 7.13
N PRO A 23 -23.26 -13.63 6.15
CA PRO A 23 -22.23 -13.54 5.12
C PRO A 23 -20.87 -13.09 5.70
N VAL A 24 -19.80 -13.83 5.36
CA VAL A 24 -18.43 -13.57 5.79
C VAL A 24 -17.60 -13.13 4.60
N ILE A 25 -16.84 -12.05 4.76
CA ILE A 25 -15.87 -11.59 3.75
C ILE A 25 -14.48 -11.62 4.40
N MET A 26 -13.58 -12.43 3.85
CA MET A 26 -12.18 -12.48 4.27
C MET A 26 -11.31 -11.70 3.29
N VAL A 27 -10.58 -10.72 3.83
CA VAL A 27 -9.61 -9.91 3.08
C VAL A 27 -8.21 -10.36 3.49
N LEU A 28 -7.46 -10.91 2.55
CA LEU A 28 -6.07 -11.29 2.75
C LEU A 28 -5.20 -10.35 1.92
N ASP A 29 -4.55 -9.42 2.61
CA ASP A 29 -3.75 -8.36 2.00
C ASP A 29 -2.27 -8.74 1.94
N ALA A 30 -1.57 -8.30 0.90
CA ALA A 30 -0.13 -8.46 0.71
C ALA A 30 0.35 -9.92 0.85
N LEU A 31 -0.32 -10.85 0.16
CA LEU A 31 0.04 -12.27 0.22
C LEU A 31 1.47 -12.57 -0.24
N ASP A 32 2.10 -11.66 -0.97
CA ASP A 32 3.51 -11.73 -1.36
C ASP A 32 4.51 -11.61 -0.20
N GLU A 33 4.08 -11.11 0.97
CA GLU A 33 4.91 -11.02 2.17
C GLU A 33 4.87 -12.32 3.02
N CYS A 34 4.01 -13.29 2.66
CA CYS A 34 3.90 -14.57 3.35
C CYS A 34 5.11 -15.48 3.09
N ALA A 35 5.40 -16.40 4.03
CA ALA A 35 6.38 -17.44 3.72
C ALA A 35 5.95 -18.28 2.55
N GLU A 36 6.91 -18.67 1.72
CA GLU A 36 6.62 -19.50 0.57
C GLU A 36 5.86 -20.80 0.94
N SER A 37 6.24 -21.45 2.05
CA SER A 37 5.58 -22.65 2.57
C SER A 37 4.21 -22.36 3.19
N GLU A 38 4.11 -21.31 4.01
CA GLU A 38 2.85 -20.91 4.67
C GLU A 38 1.80 -20.45 3.65
N PHE A 39 2.26 -19.73 2.64
CA PHE A 39 1.45 -19.26 1.51
C PHE A 39 0.87 -20.44 0.73
N ALA A 40 1.70 -21.44 0.40
CA ALA A 40 1.23 -22.63 -0.31
C ALA A 40 0.19 -23.42 0.52
N ASP A 41 0.40 -23.53 1.83
CA ASP A 41 -0.53 -24.20 2.74
C ASP A 41 -1.86 -23.44 2.84
N LEU A 42 -1.79 -22.11 2.96
CA LEU A 42 -2.95 -21.24 2.98
C LEU A 42 -3.77 -21.35 1.69
N MET A 43 -3.12 -21.36 0.52
CA MET A 43 -3.82 -21.46 -0.76
C MET A 43 -4.50 -22.81 -0.94
N ARG A 44 -3.84 -23.93 -0.58
CA ARG A 44 -4.48 -25.25 -0.61
C ARG A 44 -5.70 -25.31 0.30
N ASN A 45 -5.62 -24.69 1.47
CA ASN A 45 -6.73 -24.62 2.40
C ASN A 45 -7.91 -23.81 1.82
N VAL A 46 -7.63 -22.64 1.23
CA VAL A 46 -8.61 -21.81 0.54
C VAL A 46 -9.26 -22.58 -0.63
N GLU A 47 -8.46 -23.19 -1.50
CA GLU A 47 -8.95 -24.04 -2.61
C GLU A 47 -9.84 -25.18 -2.11
N SER A 48 -9.40 -25.92 -1.08
CA SER A 48 -10.15 -27.04 -0.53
C SER A 48 -11.51 -26.62 0.02
N GLN A 49 -11.59 -25.42 0.61
CA GLN A 49 -12.83 -24.88 1.16
C GLN A 49 -13.84 -24.54 0.05
N PHE A 50 -13.36 -24.19 -1.15
CA PHE A 50 -14.22 -23.98 -2.31
C PHE A 50 -14.60 -25.30 -3.00
N CYS A 51 -13.66 -26.22 -3.20
CA CYS A 51 -13.92 -27.47 -3.92
C CYS A 51 -14.81 -28.46 -3.15
N SER A 52 -14.80 -28.41 -1.82
CA SER A 52 -15.61 -29.32 -0.98
C SER A 52 -17.10 -28.95 -0.95
N ASP A 53 -17.52 -27.90 -1.67
CA ASP A 53 -18.83 -27.30 -1.50
C ASP A 53 -19.89 -27.87 -2.44
N HIS A 54 -20.57 -28.93 -1.97
CA HIS A 54 -21.83 -29.37 -2.53
C HIS A 54 -23.05 -28.73 -1.84
N LEU A 55 -22.89 -27.95 -0.76
CA LEU A 55 -24.03 -27.50 0.04
C LEU A 55 -23.70 -26.31 1.01
N GLY A 56 -23.49 -25.09 0.48
CA GLY A 56 -23.91 -23.88 1.20
C GLY A 56 -22.93 -22.71 1.43
N HIS A 57 -21.79 -22.59 0.74
CA HIS A 57 -20.85 -21.47 0.95
C HIS A 57 -21.12 -20.17 0.17
N GLY A 58 -22.34 -19.95 -0.35
CA GLY A 58 -22.74 -18.64 -0.90
C GLY A 58 -22.65 -17.45 0.09
N LYS A 59 -22.32 -17.73 1.36
CA LYS A 59 -22.07 -16.75 2.42
C LYS A 59 -20.60 -16.33 2.52
N LEU A 60 -19.63 -17.10 2.03
CA LEU A 60 -18.21 -16.78 2.17
C LEU A 60 -17.62 -16.16 0.90
N LYS A 61 -16.93 -15.03 1.04
CA LYS A 61 -16.18 -14.38 -0.03
C LYS A 61 -14.73 -14.14 0.38
N TYR A 62 -13.83 -14.32 -0.56
CA TYR A 62 -12.42 -13.98 -0.40
C TYR A 62 -12.06 -12.80 -1.29
N LEU A 63 -11.31 -11.86 -0.74
CA LEU A 63 -10.61 -10.81 -1.48
C LEU A 63 -9.13 -10.94 -1.18
N LEU A 64 -8.34 -11.23 -2.21
CA LEU A 64 -6.91 -11.48 -2.09
C LEU A 64 -6.15 -10.38 -2.83
N THR A 65 -5.10 -9.84 -2.21
CA THR A 65 -4.17 -8.92 -2.87
C THR A 65 -2.77 -9.50 -2.81
N CYS A 66 -2.01 -9.37 -3.90
CA CYS A 66 -0.59 -9.71 -3.93
C CYS A 66 0.11 -8.98 -5.09
N ARG A 67 1.43 -8.85 -5.00
CA ARG A 67 2.25 -8.49 -6.17
C ARG A 67 2.35 -9.65 -7.16
N PRO A 68 2.37 -9.37 -8.47
CA PRO A 68 2.33 -10.41 -9.50
C PRO A 68 3.70 -11.07 -9.75
N TYR A 69 4.40 -11.48 -8.69
CA TYR A 69 5.66 -12.22 -8.82
C TYR A 69 5.40 -13.63 -9.34
N ASP A 70 6.19 -14.11 -10.30
CA ASP A 70 5.96 -15.41 -10.94
C ASP A 70 5.91 -16.58 -9.93
N GLN A 71 6.74 -16.52 -8.89
CA GLN A 71 6.79 -17.52 -7.81
C GLN A 71 5.47 -17.62 -7.04
N ILE A 72 4.73 -16.53 -7.01
CA ILE A 72 3.44 -16.39 -6.32
C ILE A 72 2.33 -16.77 -7.29
N VAL A 73 2.29 -16.14 -8.46
CA VAL A 73 1.27 -16.36 -9.50
C VAL A 73 1.20 -17.83 -9.94
N SER A 74 2.34 -18.52 -10.04
CA SER A 74 2.37 -19.95 -10.38
C SER A 74 1.64 -20.83 -9.37
N LYS A 75 1.68 -20.48 -8.09
CA LYS A 75 0.98 -21.19 -7.00
C LYS A 75 -0.50 -20.83 -6.91
N PHE A 76 -0.90 -19.73 -7.54
CA PHE A 76 -2.28 -19.27 -7.63
C PHE A 76 -3.01 -19.74 -8.88
N ARG A 77 -2.36 -20.43 -9.83
CA ARG A 77 -2.93 -20.67 -11.16
C ARG A 77 -4.32 -21.33 -11.12
N GLY A 78 -4.53 -22.32 -10.24
CA GLY A 78 -5.83 -22.96 -10.06
C GLY A 78 -6.93 -21.99 -9.59
N LEU A 79 -6.60 -21.11 -8.65
CA LEU A 79 -7.51 -20.04 -8.18
C LEU A 79 -7.72 -18.95 -9.24
N LEU A 80 -6.68 -18.55 -9.98
CA LEU A 80 -6.79 -17.52 -11.01
C LEU A 80 -7.69 -17.95 -12.18
N ASP A 81 -7.70 -19.25 -12.49
CA ASP A 81 -8.58 -19.82 -13.51
C ASP A 81 -10.04 -19.93 -12.99
N ALA A 82 -10.22 -20.17 -11.69
CA ALA A 82 -11.53 -20.36 -11.06
C ALA A 82 -12.24 -19.05 -10.67
N PHE A 83 -11.48 -17.96 -10.44
CA PHE A 83 -11.99 -16.71 -9.88
C PHE A 83 -11.70 -15.49 -10.75
N PRO A 84 -12.58 -14.46 -10.73
CA PRO A 84 -12.29 -13.20 -11.37
C PRO A 84 -11.06 -12.57 -10.71
N ASN A 85 -10.11 -12.16 -11.54
CA ASN A 85 -8.91 -11.45 -11.11
C ASN A 85 -8.86 -10.06 -11.74
N ILE A 86 -8.29 -9.12 -11.01
CA ILE A 86 -8.05 -7.75 -11.48
C ILE A 86 -6.55 -7.54 -11.44
N ARG A 87 -5.92 -7.40 -12.61
CA ARG A 87 -4.53 -6.96 -12.70
C ARG A 87 -4.49 -5.44 -12.75
N ILE A 88 -3.72 -4.85 -11.85
CA ILE A 88 -3.38 -3.41 -11.89
C ILE A 88 -1.95 -3.33 -12.42
N PRO A 89 -1.72 -2.95 -13.70
CA PRO A 89 -0.41 -2.93 -14.33
C PRO A 89 0.42 -1.72 -13.87
N GLY A 90 0.80 -1.71 -12.59
CA GLY A 90 1.55 -0.62 -11.97
C GLY A 90 2.92 -0.38 -12.63
N GLU A 91 3.52 -1.44 -13.16
CA GLU A 91 4.84 -1.47 -13.77
C GLU A 91 4.90 -0.90 -15.19
N GLU A 92 3.82 -1.04 -15.97
CA GLU A 92 3.78 -0.68 -17.39
C GLU A 92 3.10 0.69 -17.62
N GLU A 93 2.24 1.12 -16.70
CA GLU A 93 1.40 2.32 -16.84
C GLU A 93 1.95 3.56 -16.11
N SER A 94 3.28 3.72 -16.07
CA SER A 94 3.92 4.78 -15.28
C SER A 94 3.45 6.20 -15.65
N GLU A 95 3.14 6.45 -16.94
CA GLU A 95 2.64 7.73 -17.41
C GLU A 95 1.17 7.95 -17.00
N THR A 96 0.31 6.95 -17.20
CA THR A 96 -1.10 6.96 -16.77
C THR A 96 -1.20 7.16 -15.26
N ILE A 97 -0.37 6.48 -14.47
CA ILE A 97 -0.30 6.64 -13.02
C ILE A 97 0.16 8.05 -12.65
N SER A 98 1.15 8.59 -13.35
CA SER A 98 1.59 9.98 -13.12
C SER A 98 0.49 11.00 -13.40
N GLN A 99 -0.37 10.75 -14.40
CA GLN A 99 -1.55 11.56 -14.70
C GLN A 99 -2.62 11.43 -13.60
N GLU A 100 -2.93 10.22 -13.17
CA GLU A 100 -3.85 9.94 -12.05
C GLU A 100 -3.40 10.63 -10.75
N VAL A 101 -2.09 10.62 -10.45
CA VAL A 101 -1.52 11.30 -9.29
C VAL A 101 -1.79 12.82 -9.34
N ASN A 102 -1.95 13.43 -10.53
CA ASN A 102 -2.33 14.85 -10.62
C ASN A 102 -3.70 15.11 -9.98
N HIS A 103 -4.66 14.19 -10.11
CA HIS A 103 -5.96 14.32 -9.46
C HIS A 103 -5.83 14.25 -7.94
N VAL A 104 -4.96 13.38 -7.43
CA VAL A 104 -4.65 13.31 -5.99
C VAL A 104 -4.00 14.61 -5.52
N ILE A 105 -3.01 15.12 -6.24
CA ILE A 105 -2.34 16.40 -5.94
C ILE A 105 -3.37 17.54 -5.88
N MET A 106 -4.20 17.68 -6.91
CA MET A 106 -5.23 18.72 -6.98
C MET A 106 -6.18 18.63 -5.76
N ARG A 107 -6.67 17.43 -5.44
CA ARG A 107 -7.54 17.21 -4.28
C ARG A 107 -6.85 17.57 -2.97
N ARG A 108 -5.61 17.12 -2.76
CA ARG A 108 -4.85 17.36 -1.53
C ARG A 108 -4.46 18.84 -1.37
N ILE A 109 -4.17 19.54 -2.47
CA ILE A 109 -3.95 21.00 -2.45
C ILE A 109 -5.22 21.75 -2.07
N ASN A 110 -6.38 21.35 -2.59
CA ASN A 110 -7.66 21.95 -2.18
C ASN A 110 -7.86 21.83 -0.67
N GLN A 111 -7.62 20.63 -0.11
CA GLN A 111 -7.71 20.39 1.33
C GLN A 111 -6.68 21.21 2.12
N LEU A 112 -5.43 21.24 1.68
CA LEU A 112 -4.35 22.01 2.31
C LEU A 112 -4.66 23.52 2.30
N SER A 113 -5.18 24.02 1.17
CA SER A 113 -5.57 25.42 1.00
C SER A 113 -6.65 25.83 1.99
N MET A 114 -7.65 24.97 2.22
CA MET A 114 -8.68 25.22 3.23
C MET A 114 -8.10 25.19 4.65
N LYS A 115 -7.34 24.13 4.98
CA LYS A 115 -6.75 23.92 6.31
C LYS A 115 -5.81 25.04 6.71
N LYS A 116 -4.92 25.47 5.81
CA LYS A 116 -3.93 26.53 6.05
C LYS A 116 -4.39 27.93 5.61
N ARG A 117 -5.61 28.09 5.07
CA ARG A 117 -6.14 29.35 4.54
C ARG A 117 -5.18 30.00 3.51
N LEU A 118 -4.76 29.21 2.53
CA LEU A 118 -3.85 29.69 1.48
C LEU A 118 -4.61 30.57 0.48
N SER A 119 -3.94 31.59 -0.07
CA SER A 119 -4.50 32.42 -1.11
C SER A 119 -4.62 31.64 -2.44
N PRO A 120 -5.53 32.03 -3.35
CA PRO A 120 -5.67 31.38 -4.66
C PRO A 120 -4.36 31.35 -5.45
N GLN A 121 -3.55 32.40 -5.33
CA GLN A 121 -2.25 32.50 -5.98
C GLN A 121 -1.25 31.47 -5.44
N ILE A 122 -1.16 31.31 -4.11
CA ILE A 122 -0.28 30.31 -3.49
C ILE A 122 -0.73 28.89 -3.83
N LYS A 123 -2.05 28.65 -3.79
CA LYS A 123 -2.65 27.38 -4.16
C LYS A 123 -2.27 26.98 -5.59
N SER A 124 -2.49 27.87 -6.55
CA SER A 124 -2.16 27.65 -7.96
C SER A 124 -0.66 27.43 -8.17
N TYR A 125 0.17 28.17 -7.44
CA TYR A 125 1.62 28.00 -7.50
C TYR A 125 2.06 26.63 -6.99
N LEU A 126 1.56 26.17 -5.83
CA LEU A 126 1.82 24.83 -5.31
C LEU A 126 1.39 23.75 -6.29
N GLU A 127 0.20 23.91 -6.89
CA GLU A 127 -0.35 22.95 -7.84
C GLU A 127 0.53 22.78 -9.05
N LYS A 128 0.90 23.90 -9.69
CA LYS A 128 1.81 23.89 -10.83
C LYS A 128 3.13 23.21 -10.50
N ARG A 129 3.77 23.59 -9.38
CA ARG A 129 5.11 23.08 -9.02
C ARG A 129 5.09 21.60 -8.67
N LEU A 130 4.08 21.13 -7.95
CA LEU A 130 3.94 19.70 -7.64
C LEU A 130 3.61 18.88 -8.88
N GLN A 131 2.82 19.44 -9.82
CA GLN A 131 2.52 18.85 -11.13
C GLN A 131 3.70 18.87 -12.13
N GLU A 132 4.73 19.68 -11.91
CA GLU A 132 5.96 19.67 -12.73
C GLU A 132 6.97 18.58 -12.31
N THR A 133 6.76 17.91 -11.17
CA THR A 133 7.70 16.88 -10.69
C THR A 133 7.60 15.57 -11.49
N THR A 134 8.72 15.04 -11.97
CA THR A 134 8.77 13.79 -12.75
C THR A 134 8.77 12.55 -11.86
N HIS A 135 8.33 11.39 -12.39
CA HIS A 135 8.34 10.09 -11.69
C HIS A 135 7.67 10.08 -10.30
N ARG A 136 6.63 10.90 -10.11
CA ARG A 136 5.85 10.96 -8.88
C ARG A 136 4.98 9.71 -8.71
N THR A 137 5.05 9.10 -7.53
CA THR A 137 4.20 7.99 -7.12
C THR A 137 3.15 8.47 -6.11
N TYR A 138 2.12 7.66 -5.84
CA TYR A 138 1.17 7.95 -4.76
C TYR A 138 1.86 8.11 -3.40
N LEU A 139 2.90 7.31 -3.12
CA LEU A 139 3.68 7.40 -1.90
C LEU A 139 4.47 8.71 -1.82
N TRP A 140 5.10 9.14 -2.92
CA TRP A 140 5.76 10.44 -2.97
C TRP A 140 4.78 11.59 -2.67
N ALA A 141 3.60 11.56 -3.30
CA ALA A 141 2.57 12.57 -3.06
C ALA A 141 2.15 12.57 -1.58
N TYR A 142 1.94 11.39 -0.99
CA TYR A 142 1.63 11.25 0.43
C TYR A 142 2.70 11.92 1.31
N LEU A 143 3.98 11.62 1.10
CA LEU A 143 5.09 12.16 1.88
C LEU A 143 5.22 13.69 1.74
N VAL A 144 5.09 14.21 0.53
CA VAL A 144 5.14 15.66 0.27
C VAL A 144 3.99 16.38 0.99
N PHE A 145 2.77 15.85 0.93
CA PHE A 145 1.66 16.48 1.65
C PHE A 145 1.77 16.32 3.15
N ASP A 146 2.28 15.20 3.67
CA ASP A 146 2.56 15.05 5.10
C ASP A 146 3.55 16.12 5.60
N TYR A 147 4.61 16.38 4.83
CA TYR A 147 5.54 17.48 5.10
C TYR A 147 4.85 18.84 5.06
N LEU A 148 4.14 19.18 3.98
CA LEU A 148 3.45 20.47 3.84
C LEU A 148 2.37 20.71 4.90
N GLU A 149 1.74 19.65 5.38
CA GLU A 149 0.75 19.73 6.46
C GLU A 149 1.42 20.03 7.81
N LYS A 150 2.56 19.40 8.10
CA LYS A 150 3.31 19.56 9.37
C LYS A 150 4.13 20.85 9.44
N GLU A 151 4.70 21.29 8.33
CA GLU A 151 5.57 22.47 8.28
C GLU A 151 4.78 23.79 8.29
N ASP A 152 5.20 24.72 9.13
CA ASP A 152 4.67 26.08 9.16
C ASP A 152 5.47 26.99 8.23
N PHE A 153 5.12 26.97 6.95
CA PHE A 153 5.72 27.87 5.97
C PHE A 153 5.04 29.24 5.93
N LYS A 154 5.83 30.27 5.60
CA LYS A 154 5.31 31.62 5.38
C LYS A 154 4.35 31.60 4.19
N LYS A 155 3.10 32.03 4.42
CA LYS A 155 2.02 32.13 3.42
C LYS A 155 2.21 33.30 2.46
N THR A 156 3.39 33.39 1.87
CA THR A 156 3.79 34.35 0.83
C THR A 156 4.40 33.55 -0.31
N LEU A 157 4.42 34.09 -1.53
CA LEU A 157 5.05 33.39 -2.66
C LEU A 157 6.50 32.99 -2.36
N LYS A 158 7.31 33.92 -1.85
CA LYS A 158 8.71 33.62 -1.48
C LYS A 158 8.83 32.53 -0.40
N GLY A 159 7.92 32.54 0.57
CA GLY A 159 7.90 31.51 1.62
C GLY A 159 7.57 30.12 1.06
N VAL A 160 6.58 30.06 0.17
CA VAL A 160 6.18 28.83 -0.51
C VAL A 160 7.28 28.35 -1.46
N GLU A 161 7.90 29.25 -2.22
CA GLU A 161 9.07 28.96 -3.05
C GLU A 161 10.20 28.31 -2.25
N SER A 162 10.54 28.89 -1.10
CA SER A 162 11.56 28.32 -0.21
C SER A 162 11.16 26.94 0.32
N THR A 163 9.88 26.72 0.59
CA THR A 163 9.37 25.42 1.07
C THR A 163 9.43 24.38 -0.03
N ILE A 164 8.98 24.72 -1.23
CA ILE A 164 9.04 23.83 -2.41
C ILE A 164 10.48 23.48 -2.76
N ALA A 165 11.42 24.41 -2.60
CA ALA A 165 12.84 24.12 -2.81
C ALA A 165 13.40 23.05 -1.86
N THR A 166 12.78 22.87 -0.69
CA THR A 166 13.15 21.81 0.27
C THR A 166 12.38 20.51 0.06
N LEU A 167 11.32 20.49 -0.76
CA LEU A 167 10.54 19.27 -1.00
C LEU A 167 11.37 18.25 -1.78
N PRO A 168 11.21 16.96 -1.47
CA PRO A 168 11.86 15.92 -2.23
C PRO A 168 11.30 15.87 -3.65
N ARG A 169 12.17 15.77 -4.66
CA ARG A 169 11.80 15.64 -6.07
C ARG A 169 11.56 14.20 -6.51
N SER A 170 11.95 13.24 -5.67
CA SER A 170 11.75 11.81 -5.91
C SER A 170 11.41 11.09 -4.61
N ILE A 171 10.96 9.84 -4.72
CA ILE A 171 10.72 9.00 -3.55
C ILE A 171 12.02 8.72 -2.76
N ASN A 172 13.15 8.58 -3.45
CA ASN A 172 14.45 8.36 -2.83
C ASN A 172 14.89 9.58 -2.03
N GLU A 173 14.76 10.79 -2.59
CA GLU A 173 15.02 12.02 -1.84
C GLU A 173 14.09 12.15 -0.63
N ALA A 174 12.84 11.71 -0.74
CA ALA A 174 11.91 11.72 0.39
C ALA A 174 12.39 10.79 1.50
N TYR A 175 12.87 9.59 1.17
CA TYR A 175 13.48 8.68 2.13
C TYR A 175 14.78 9.22 2.73
N GLU A 176 15.66 9.80 1.93
CA GLU A 176 16.88 10.45 2.42
C GLU A 176 16.56 11.55 3.43
N GLN A 177 15.58 12.40 3.15
CA GLN A 177 15.13 13.43 4.09
C GLN A 177 14.57 12.85 5.39
N ILE A 178 13.84 11.73 5.33
CA ILE A 178 13.35 11.04 6.53
C ILE A 178 14.53 10.49 7.34
N LEU A 179 15.50 9.84 6.68
CA LEU A 179 16.67 9.26 7.33
C LEU A 179 17.56 10.35 7.96
N ASN A 180 17.74 11.48 7.28
CA ASN A 180 18.53 12.63 7.76
C ASN A 180 17.93 13.34 8.99
N LYS A 181 16.66 13.09 9.34
CA LYS A 181 16.09 13.58 10.60
C LYS A 181 16.67 12.89 11.82
N THR A 182 17.27 11.72 11.63
CA THR A 182 17.88 10.97 12.72
C THR A 182 19.29 11.48 12.95
N LYS A 183 19.72 11.58 14.21
CA LYS A 183 21.12 11.83 14.55
C LYS A 183 21.95 10.63 14.07
N GLU A 184 23.26 10.80 13.86
CA GLU A 184 24.19 9.70 13.55
C GLU A 184 24.24 8.71 14.72
N ASP A 185 23.23 7.85 14.80
CA ASP A 185 23.06 6.82 15.80
C ASP A 185 23.54 5.50 15.19
N PRO A 186 24.64 4.92 15.70
CA PRO A 186 25.12 3.61 15.25
C PRO A 186 24.04 2.53 15.27
N MET A 187 23.02 2.67 16.13
CA MET A 187 21.89 1.76 16.22
C MET A 187 21.00 1.78 14.97
N VAL A 188 20.79 2.94 14.34
CA VAL A 188 19.99 3.05 13.11
C VAL A 188 20.67 2.31 11.97
N ARG A 189 21.98 2.52 11.80
CA ARG A 189 22.75 1.80 10.78
C ARG A 189 22.74 0.30 11.03
N LYS A 190 22.84 -0.14 12.30
CA LYS A 190 22.76 -1.55 12.66
C LYS A 190 21.37 -2.13 12.37
N ALA A 191 20.29 -1.42 12.70
CA ALA A 191 18.91 -1.84 12.43
C ALA A 191 18.65 -1.97 10.92
N LEU A 192 19.03 -0.97 10.12
CA LEU A 192 18.90 -1.03 8.66
C LEU A 192 19.74 -2.16 8.05
N SER A 193 20.94 -2.43 8.60
CA SER A 193 21.78 -3.55 8.16
C SER A 193 21.13 -4.90 8.48
N ILE A 194 20.44 -5.03 9.62
CA ILE A 194 19.69 -6.23 9.98
C ILE A 194 18.51 -6.40 9.01
N ILE A 195 17.73 -5.34 8.77
CA ILE A 195 16.60 -5.36 7.82
C ILE A 195 17.09 -5.76 6.41
N LEU A 196 18.19 -5.18 5.95
CA LEU A 196 18.76 -5.46 4.63
C LEU A 196 19.27 -6.91 4.51
N ALA A 197 19.87 -7.44 5.57
CA ALA A 197 20.39 -8.81 5.59
C ALA A 197 19.29 -9.86 5.85
N ALA A 198 18.15 -9.46 6.39
CA ALA A 198 17.06 -10.36 6.67
C ALA A 198 16.38 -10.79 5.37
N SER A 199 16.14 -12.09 5.22
CA SER A 199 15.29 -12.60 4.13
C SER A 199 13.84 -12.11 4.23
N ARG A 200 13.43 -11.62 5.42
CA ARG A 200 12.21 -10.86 5.67
C ARG A 200 12.47 -9.71 6.64
N PRO A 201 12.19 -8.45 6.26
CA PRO A 201 12.28 -7.27 7.11
C PRO A 201 11.53 -7.36 8.45
#